data_AF-A0A2H6J9I2-F1
#
_entry.id   AF-A0A2H6J9I2-F1
#
_cell.length_a   1.000
_cell.length_b   1.000
_cell.length_c   1.000
_cell.angle_alpha   90.00
_cell.angle_beta   90.00
_cell.angle_gamma   90.00
#
_symmetry.space_group_name_H-M   'P 1'
#
loop_
_entity.id
_entity.type
_entity.pdbx_description
1 polymer ?
#
loop_
_entity_poly.entity_id
_entity_poly.type
_entity_poly.pdbx_seq_one_letter_code
_entity_poly.pdbx_strand_id
1 'polypeptide(L)'
;MALDRESQKKFLRGIKELQNFLKHADKDPEGELEFNSELTELFIYDACQLYRNINGKLFKEGMVFQLWMFKKYPEKFGGTEGVKKAVPDIDVAPHPDKLYEYVKLLKIER
;
A
#
# COMPACT_ATOMS: atom_id res chain seq x y z
N MET A 1 16.28 4.37 9.26
CA MET A 1 15.60 3.75 10.41
C MET A 1 14.25 3.27 9.92
N ALA A 2 13.94 1.98 10.11
CA ALA A 2 12.56 1.51 9.99
C ALA A 2 11.70 2.22 11.03
N LEU A 3 10.39 2.42 10.76
CA LEU A 3 9.42 2.88 11.76
C LEU A 3 9.73 2.23 13.11
N ASP A 4 9.78 3.02 14.17
CA ASP A 4 9.84 2.48 15.52
C ASP A 4 8.63 1.54 15.74
N ARG A 5 8.77 0.58 16.66
CA ARG A 5 7.75 -0.46 16.88
C ARG A 5 6.38 0.13 17.23
N GLU A 6 6.31 1.32 17.81
CA GLU A 6 5.07 1.97 18.21
C GLU A 6 4.33 2.53 16.99
N SER A 7 5.05 3.18 16.09
CA SER A 7 4.48 3.68 14.83
C SER A 7 4.00 2.53 13.93
N GLN A 8 4.70 1.40 13.89
CA GLN A 8 4.23 0.18 13.20
C GLN A 8 2.97 -0.42 13.84
N LYS A 9 2.88 -0.41 15.17
CA LYS A 9 1.67 -0.88 15.88
C LYS A 9 0.48 0.03 15.62
N LYS A 10 0.67 1.36 15.67
CA LYS A 10 -0.38 2.34 15.37
C LYS A 10 -0.88 2.18 13.94
N PHE A 11 0.04 1.95 13.00
CA PHE A 11 -0.24 1.64 11.60
C PHE A 11 -1.10 0.39 11.44
N LEU A 12 -0.68 -0.75 12.03
CA LEU A 12 -1.43 -2.00 11.95
C LEU A 12 -2.78 -1.92 12.68
N ARG A 13 -2.87 -1.11 13.74
CA ARG A 13 -4.10 -0.90 14.49
C ARG A 13 -5.15 -0.20 13.63
N GLY A 14 -4.78 0.87 12.92
CA GLY A 14 -5.72 1.57 12.03
C GLY A 14 -6.27 0.68 10.92
N ILE A 15 -5.43 -0.20 10.35
CA ILE A 15 -5.88 -1.19 9.36
C ILE A 15 -6.87 -2.18 9.98
N LYS A 16 -6.54 -2.74 11.15
CA LYS A 16 -7.40 -3.72 11.84
C LYS A 16 -8.73 -3.14 12.29
N GLU A 17 -8.74 -1.90 12.76
CA GLU A 17 -9.94 -1.21 13.23
C GLU A 17 -10.97 -1.08 12.10
N LEU A 18 -10.56 -0.61 10.93
CA LEU A 18 -11.44 -0.55 9.76
C LEU A 18 -11.87 -1.93 9.28
N GLN A 19 -10.95 -2.89 9.19
CA GLN A 19 -11.29 -4.26 8.78
C GLN A 19 -12.31 -4.90 9.73
N ASN A 20 -12.16 -4.68 11.03
CA ASN A 20 -13.10 -5.18 12.03
C ASN A 20 -14.45 -4.47 11.93
N PHE A 21 -14.47 -3.16 11.74
CA PHE A 21 -15.70 -2.39 11.52
C PHE A 21 -16.49 -2.96 10.33
N LEU A 22 -15.85 -3.10 9.16
CA LEU A 22 -16.50 -3.67 7.97
C LEU A 22 -16.92 -5.13 8.18
N LYS A 23 -16.12 -5.93 8.89
CA LYS A 23 -16.41 -7.34 9.19
C LYS A 23 -17.60 -7.50 10.14
N HIS A 24 -17.89 -6.51 10.97
CA HIS A 24 -18.95 -6.54 11.98
C HIS A 24 -20.14 -5.63 11.66
N ALA A 25 -20.18 -5.05 10.47
CA ALA A 25 -21.29 -4.21 10.01
C ALA A 25 -22.64 -4.96 9.96
N ASP A 26 -22.61 -6.29 9.87
CA ASP A 26 -23.80 -7.15 9.97
C ASP A 26 -24.37 -7.23 11.40
N LYS A 27 -23.51 -7.08 12.41
CA LYS A 27 -23.85 -7.17 13.84
C LYS A 27 -24.07 -5.81 14.48
N ASP A 28 -23.45 -4.77 13.94
CA ASP A 28 -23.51 -3.40 14.43
C ASP A 28 -23.82 -2.43 13.26
N PRO A 29 -25.07 -2.43 12.75
CA PRO A 29 -25.44 -1.64 11.57
C PRO A 29 -25.45 -0.13 11.82
N GLU A 30 -25.56 0.29 13.09
CA GLU A 30 -25.54 1.69 13.51
C GLU A 30 -24.14 2.13 14.00
N GLY A 31 -23.15 1.25 13.88
CA GLY A 31 -21.78 1.58 14.24
C GLY A 31 -21.24 2.72 13.38
N GLU A 32 -20.61 3.70 14.01
CA GLU A 32 -19.91 4.77 13.32
C GLU A 32 -18.40 4.63 13.51
N LEU A 33 -17.65 4.90 12.45
CA LEU A 33 -16.20 4.95 12.51
C LEU A 33 -15.71 6.29 11.99
N GLU A 34 -14.94 7.00 12.80
CA GLU A 34 -14.34 8.27 12.40
C GLU A 34 -13.33 8.01 11.26
N PHE A 35 -13.61 8.63 10.11
CA PHE A 35 -12.77 8.45 8.94
C PHE A 35 -11.46 9.24 9.08
N ASN A 36 -10.37 8.52 9.34
CA ASN A 36 -9.04 9.12 9.27
C ASN A 36 -8.50 9.06 7.84
N SER A 37 -8.54 10.20 7.15
CA SER A 37 -8.06 10.34 5.77
C SER A 37 -6.57 9.99 5.58
N GLU A 38 -5.73 10.08 6.62
CA GLU A 38 -4.31 9.69 6.57
C GLU A 38 -4.13 8.18 6.36
N LEU A 39 -5.13 7.38 6.74
CA LEU A 39 -5.12 5.93 6.56
C LEU A 39 -5.51 5.49 5.14
N THR A 40 -6.09 6.38 4.33
CA THR A 40 -6.57 6.06 2.97
C THR A 40 -5.49 5.43 2.10
N GLU A 41 -4.29 6.00 2.12
CA GLU A 41 -3.14 5.51 1.35
C GLU A 41 -2.72 4.10 1.80
N LEU A 42 -2.89 3.80 3.09
CA LEU A 42 -2.60 2.49 3.65
C LEU A 42 -3.64 1.47 3.25
N PHE A 43 -4.92 1.86 3.16
CA PHE A 43 -5.99 1.00 2.67
C PHE A 43 -5.82 0.66 1.20
N ILE A 44 -5.46 1.64 0.36
CA ILE A 44 -5.17 1.38 -1.05
C ILE A 44 -3.96 0.44 -1.18
N TYR A 45 -2.94 0.61 -0.33
CA TYR A 45 -1.80 -0.30 -0.30
C TYR A 45 -2.21 -1.72 0.09
N ASP A 46 -2.99 -1.90 1.16
CA ASP A 46 -3.51 -3.21 1.60
C ASP A 46 -4.37 -3.87 0.51
N ALA A 47 -5.28 -3.11 -0.12
CA ALA A 47 -6.09 -3.57 -1.24
C ALA A 47 -5.24 -4.03 -2.43
N CYS A 48 -4.15 -3.31 -2.75
CA CYS A 48 -3.18 -3.73 -3.76
C CYS A 48 -2.52 -5.06 -3.40
N GLN A 49 -2.14 -5.26 -2.13
CA GLN A 49 -1.54 -6.53 -1.68
C GLN A 49 -2.55 -7.68 -1.71
N LEU A 50 -3.79 -7.45 -1.29
CA LEU A 50 -4.87 -8.44 -1.41
C LEU A 50 -5.12 -8.83 -2.86
N TYR A 51 -5.19 -7.85 -3.77
CA TYR A 51 -5.33 -8.10 -5.20
C TYR A 51 -4.18 -8.97 -5.73
N ARG A 52 -2.94 -8.63 -5.39
CA ARG A 52 -1.74 -9.39 -5.77
C ARG A 52 -1.81 -10.82 -5.24
N ASN A 53 -2.21 -11.01 -3.99
CA ASN A 53 -2.30 -12.35 -3.38
C ASN A 53 -3.34 -13.23 -4.08
N ILE A 54 -4.45 -12.65 -4.56
CA ILE A 54 -5.48 -13.38 -5.30
C ILE A 54 -5.03 -13.67 -6.74
N ASN A 55 -4.40 -12.71 -7.42
CA ASN A 55 -4.12 -12.79 -8.85
C ASN A 55 -2.68 -13.24 -9.19
N GLY A 56 -1.80 -13.36 -8.19
CA GLY A 56 -0.36 -13.61 -8.36
C GLY A 56 0.44 -12.43 -8.93
N LYS A 57 -0.22 -11.33 -9.32
CA LYS A 57 0.40 -10.13 -9.91
C LYS A 57 -0.40 -8.88 -9.59
N LEU A 58 0.25 -7.73 -9.68
CA LEU A 58 -0.41 -6.43 -9.54
C LEU A 58 -0.87 -5.85 -10.89
N PHE A 59 -1.90 -5.01 -10.85
CA PHE A 59 -2.33 -4.18 -12.00
C PHE A 59 -1.43 -2.93 -12.12
N LYS A 60 -1.47 -2.27 -13.28
CA LYS A 60 -0.53 -1.21 -13.64
C LYS A 60 -0.59 -0.02 -12.69
N GLU A 61 -1.79 0.46 -12.41
CA GLU A 61 -2.05 1.58 -11.52
C GLU A 61 -1.64 1.24 -10.09
N GLY A 62 -1.88 -0.01 -9.66
CA GLY A 62 -1.43 -0.52 -8.37
C GLY A 62 0.10 -0.51 -8.26
N MET A 63 0.81 -0.83 -9.34
CA MET A 63 2.27 -0.75 -9.38
C MET A 63 2.73 0.70 -9.20
N VAL A 64 2.20 1.64 -9.99
CA VAL A 64 2.53 3.07 -9.84
C VAL A 64 2.25 3.57 -8.43
N PHE A 65 1.10 3.17 -7.86
CA PHE A 65 0.73 3.54 -6.50
C PHE A 65 1.75 3.01 -5.47
N GLN A 66 2.16 1.74 -5.58
CA GLN A 66 3.17 1.18 -4.69
C GLN A 66 4.51 1.91 -4.82
N LEU A 67 4.94 2.24 -6.04
CA LEU A 67 6.15 3.05 -6.29
C LEU A 67 6.09 4.41 -5.61
N TRP A 68 4.94 5.08 -5.73
CA TRP A 68 4.72 6.35 -5.07
C TRP A 68 4.74 6.22 -3.54
N MET A 69 4.15 5.15 -2.99
CA MET A 69 4.21 4.85 -1.55
C MET A 69 5.65 4.65 -1.06
N PHE A 70 6.51 3.96 -1.82
CA PHE A 70 7.92 3.81 -1.46
C PHE A 70 8.67 5.13 -1.48
N LYS A 71 8.38 5.99 -2.46
CA LYS A 71 9.00 7.32 -2.54
C LYS A 71 8.54 8.23 -1.41
N LYS A 72 7.25 8.20 -1.08
CA LYS A 72 6.65 9.05 -0.04
C LYS A 72 7.04 8.60 1.37
N TYR A 73 7.25 7.31 1.58
CA TYR A 73 7.49 6.71 2.89
C TYR A 73 8.68 5.73 2.91
N PRO A 74 9.88 6.13 2.47
CA PRO A 74 11.03 5.24 2.35
C PRO A 74 11.42 4.55 3.67
N GLU A 75 11.21 5.22 4.80
CA GLU A 75 11.42 4.73 6.16
C GLU A 75 10.46 3.60 6.57
N LYS A 76 9.26 3.54 5.96
CA LYS A 76 8.24 2.52 6.27
C LYS A 76 8.52 1.19 5.57
N PHE A 77 9.30 1.22 4.50
CA PHE A 77 9.56 0.06 3.65
C PHE A 77 11.00 -0.45 3.72
N GLY A 78 11.81 0.01 4.68
CA GLY A 78 13.17 -0.50 4.87
C GLY A 78 14.14 -0.15 3.73
N GLY A 79 13.86 0.93 2.97
CA GLY A 79 14.70 1.35 1.85
C GLY A 79 14.57 0.47 0.60
N THR A 80 15.56 0.53 -0.29
CA THR A 80 15.55 -0.12 -1.61
C THR A 80 15.43 -1.65 -1.58
N GLU A 81 15.84 -2.30 -0.48
CA GLU A 81 15.69 -3.75 -0.31
C GLU A 81 14.25 -4.19 -0.09
N GLY A 82 13.43 -3.41 0.63
CA GLY A 82 12.02 -3.73 0.83
C GLY A 82 11.18 -3.52 -0.42
N VAL A 83 11.60 -2.63 -1.31
CA VAL A 83 10.95 -2.40 -2.61
C VAL A 83 11.00 -3.66 -3.48
N LYS A 84 12.15 -4.35 -3.56
CA LYS A 84 12.30 -5.60 -4.33
C LYS A 84 11.40 -6.72 -3.80
N LYS A 85 11.20 -6.79 -2.48
CA LYS A 85 10.30 -7.77 -1.85
C LYS A 85 8.83 -7.44 -2.07
N ALA A 86 8.49 -6.15 -2.12
CA ALA A 86 7.10 -5.70 -2.20
C ALA A 86 6.59 -5.57 -3.65
N VAL A 87 7.49 -5.43 -4.64
CA VAL A 87 7.17 -5.40 -6.07
C VAL A 87 8.03 -6.39 -6.87
N PRO A 88 7.90 -7.71 -6.62
CA PRO A 88 8.61 -8.74 -7.37
C PRO A 88 8.23 -8.76 -8.87
N ASP A 89 7.08 -8.18 -9.24
CA ASP A 89 6.54 -8.21 -10.61
C ASP A 89 7.27 -7.26 -11.58
N ILE A 90 8.21 -6.44 -11.09
CA ILE A 90 9.02 -5.54 -11.92
C ILE A 90 10.45 -6.07 -11.92
N ASP A 91 10.92 -6.59 -13.07
CA ASP A 91 12.30 -7.08 -13.29
C ASP A 91 13.38 -6.02 -13.01
N VAL A 92 12.98 -4.75 -13.01
CA VAL A 92 13.85 -3.61 -12.72
C VAL A 92 13.55 -3.09 -11.33
N ALA A 93 14.46 -3.32 -10.38
CA ALA A 93 14.36 -2.81 -9.01
C ALA A 93 13.90 -1.34 -9.05
N PRO A 94 12.70 -1.02 -8.54
CA PRO A 94 12.14 0.29 -8.79
C PRO A 94 12.96 1.38 -8.13
N HIS A 95 13.57 2.26 -8.94
CA HIS A 95 14.24 3.43 -8.39
C HIS A 95 13.19 4.52 -8.16
N PRO A 96 13.03 5.06 -6.93
CA PRO A 96 11.98 6.03 -6.61
C PRO A 96 12.03 7.31 -7.48
N ASP A 97 13.21 7.66 -8.00
CA ASP A 97 13.36 8.81 -8.91
C ASP A 97 12.98 8.53 -10.37
N LYS A 98 12.77 7.26 -10.74
CA LYS A 98 12.39 6.83 -12.09
C LYS A 98 10.88 6.59 -12.24
N LEU A 99 10.07 7.10 -11.30
CA LEU A 99 8.60 6.96 -11.31
C LEU A 99 7.99 7.35 -12.67
N TYR A 100 8.47 8.42 -13.28
CA TYR A 100 8.06 8.88 -14.61
C TYR A 100 8.41 7.88 -15.73
N GLU A 101 9.54 7.17 -15.64
CA GLU A 101 9.91 6.14 -16.61
C GLU A 101 8.98 4.92 -16.49
N TYR A 102 8.57 4.55 -15.27
CA TYR A 102 7.63 3.44 -15.04
C TYR A 102 6.22 3.74 -15.56
N VAL A 103 5.72 4.97 -15.39
CA VAL A 103 4.42 5.38 -15.95
C VAL A 103 4.41 5.24 -17.49
N LYS A 104 5.51 5.65 -18.14
CA LYS A 104 5.70 5.49 -19.59
C LYS A 104 5.81 4.01 -20.00
N LEU A 105 6.61 3.22 -19.30
CA LEU A 105 6.81 1.78 -19.57
C LEU A 105 5.52 0.97 -19.44
N LEU A 106 4.67 1.33 -18.46
CA LEU A 106 3.39 0.67 -18.24
C LEU A 106 2.34 1.07 -19.30
N LYS A 107 2.67 1.96 -20.24
CA LYS A 107 1.72 2.51 -21.23
C LYS A 107 0.43 3.00 -20.55
N ILE A 108 0.57 3.64 -19.39
CA ILE A 108 -0.53 4.37 -18.73
C ILE A 108 -0.54 5.77 -19.35
N GLU A 109 -0.66 5.82 -20.67
CA GLU A 109 -0.97 7.04 -21.39
C GLU A 109 -2.39 6.83 -21.91
N ARG A 110 -3.27 7.80 -21.63
CA ARG A 110 -4.65 7.81 -22.15
C ARG A 110 -4.63 7.98 -23.66
#